data_AF-A0A947FBX6-F1
#
_entry.id   AF-A0A947FBX6-F1
#
_cell.length_a   1.000
_cell.length_b   1.000
_cell.length_c   1.000
_cell.angle_alpha   90.00
_cell.angle_beta   90.00
_cell.angle_gamma   90.00
#
_symmetry.space_group_name_H-M   'P 1'
#
loop_
_entity.id
_entity.type
_entity.pdbx_description
1 polymer ?
#
loop_
_entity_poly.entity_id
_entity_poly.type
_entity_poly.pdbx_seq_one_letter_code
_entity_poly.pdbx_strand_id
1 'polypeptide(L)' 'MILAKVKGNLVSTQKNSYLIGQKLLLVHPIDLDSNFIGKNDVVAID' A
#
# COMPACT_ATOMS: atom_id res chain seq x y z
N MET A 1 8.69 -8.81 5.86
CA MET A 1 7.79 -8.88 4.68
C MET A 1 6.44 -9.40 5.15
N ILE A 2 5.36 -8.96 4.51
CA ILE A 2 3.99 -9.40 4.77
C ILE A 2 3.33 -9.80 3.45
N LEU A 3 2.34 -10.69 3.50
CA LEU A 3 1.43 -10.91 2.39
C LEU A 3 0.35 -9.82 2.44
N ALA A 4 0.06 -9.18 1.32
CA ALA A 4 -0.92 -8.10 1.26
C ALA A 4 -1.66 -8.10 -0.07
N LYS A 5 -2.93 -7.69 -0.03
CA LYS A 5 -3.78 -7.49 -1.20
C LYS A 5 -3.75 -6.02 -1.62
N VAL A 6 -3.50 -5.76 -2.90
CA VAL A 6 -3.58 -4.40 -3.46
C VAL A 6 -5.04 -3.97 -3.52
N LYS A 7 -5.36 -2.83 -2.91
CA LYS A 7 -6.70 -2.21 -2.92
C LYS A 7 -6.80 -1.04 -3.89
N GLY A 8 -5.68 -0.40 -4.21
CA GLY A 8 -5.65 0.69 -5.19
C GLY A 8 -4.34 1.47 -5.18
N ASN A 9 -4.38 2.66 -5.76
CA ASN A 9 -3.26 3.59 -5.82
C ASN A 9 -3.56 4.84 -4.99
N LEU A 10 -2.55 5.42 -4.36
CA LEU A 10 -2.62 6.72 -3.69
C LEU A 10 -1.97 7.79 -4.57
N VAL A 11 -2.70 8.88 -4.83
CA VAL A 11 -2.15 10.04 -5.53
C VAL A 11 -1.87 11.14 -4.52
N SER A 12 -0.66 11.68 -4.54
CA SER A 12 -0.30 12.86 -3.76
C SER A 12 0.45 13.86 -4.65
N THR A 13 -0.02 15.11 -4.66
CA THR A 13 0.61 16.20 -5.40
C THR A 13 1.64 16.94 -4.54
N GLN A 14 1.33 17.17 -3.26
CA GLN A 14 2.24 17.74 -2.28
C GLN A 14 2.89 16.62 -1.44
N LYS A 15 4.17 16.35 -1.71
CA LYS A 15 4.95 15.27 -1.08
C LYS A 15 6.43 15.61 -1.07
N ASN A 16 7.20 14.81 -0.33
CA ASN A 16 8.65 14.87 -0.36
C ASN A 16 9.17 14.67 -1.80
N SER A 17 10.18 15.43 -2.21
CA SER A 17 10.76 15.39 -3.57
C SER A 17 11.34 14.02 -3.93
N TYR A 18 11.82 13.24 -2.97
CA TYR A 18 12.31 11.87 -3.18
C TYR A 18 11.21 10.88 -3.58
N LEU A 19 9.93 11.26 -3.46
CA LEU A 19 8.77 10.45 -3.87
C LEU A 19 8.21 10.87 -5.23
N ILE A 20 8.86 11.78 -5.96
CA ILE A 20 8.45 12.16 -7.32
C ILE A 20 8.75 10.98 -8.27
N GLY A 21 7.77 10.63 -9.11
CA GLY A 21 7.86 9.51 -10.04
C GLY A 21 7.61 8.12 -9.44
N GLN A 22 7.53 8.03 -8.11
CA GLN A 22 7.24 6.78 -7.40
C GLN A 22 5.73 6.50 -7.40
N LYS A 23 5.36 5.25 -7.66
CA LYS A 23 3.96 4.78 -7.58
C LYS A 23 3.67 4.36 -6.15
N LEU A 24 2.59 4.91 -5.58
CA LEU A 24 2.18 4.61 -4.21
C LEU A 24 0.97 3.67 -4.25
N LEU A 25 1.14 2.46 -3.72
CA LEU A 25 0.08 1.47 -3.61
C LEU A 25 -0.56 1.50 -2.23
N LEU A 26 -1.89 1.41 -2.19
CA LEU A 26 -2.65 1.12 -0.98
C LEU A 26 -2.85 -0.39 -0.88
N VAL A 27 -2.29 -1.00 0.15
CA VAL A 27 -2.33 -2.46 0.38
C VAL A 27 -2.90 -2.79 1.75
N HIS A 28 -3.60 -3.93 1.86
CA HIS A 28 -4.07 -4.45 3.15
C HIS A 28 -3.45 -5.80 3.45
N PRO A 29 -2.89 -6.03 4.64
CA PRO A 29 -2.30 -7.33 5.00
C PRO A 29 -3.31 -8.47 4.91
N ILE A 30 -2.89 -9.63 4.43
CA ILE A 30 -3.73 -10.83 4.36
C ILE A 30 -3.00 -12.06 4.93
N ASP A 31 -3.77 -13.05 5.39
CA ASP A 31 -3.26 -14.36 5.77
C ASP A 31 -3.11 -15.29 4.55
N LEU A 32 -2.67 -16.52 4.78
CA LEU A 32 -2.49 -17.53 3.72
C LEU A 32 -3.81 -17.97 3.06
N ASP A 33 -4.93 -17.74 3.74
CA ASP A 33 -6.29 -18.02 3.25
C ASP A 33 -6.93 -16.77 2.60
N SER A 34 -6.15 -15.72 2.37
CA SER A 34 -6.56 -14.42 1.81
C SER A 34 -7.56 -13.62 2.66
N ASN A 35 -7.72 -13.92 3.95
CA ASN A 35 -8.49 -13.09 4.86
C ASN A 35 -7.69 -11.85 5.26
N PHE A 36 -8.38 -10.72 5.43
CA PHE A 36 -7.75 -9.47 5.85
C PHE A 36 -7.31 -9.50 7.32
N ILE A 37 -6.08 -9.07 7.58
CA ILE A 37 -5.49 -9.01 8.93
C ILE A 37 -5.48 -7.56 9.42
N GLY A 38 -6.15 -7.31 10.54
CA GLY A 38 -6.17 -6.00 11.19
C GLY A 38 -7.20 -5.04 10.60
N LYS A 39 -7.03 -3.75 10.88
CA LYS A 39 -7.98 -2.70 10.46
C LYS A 39 -7.36 -1.62 9.56
N ASN A 40 -6.04 -1.55 9.53
CA ASN A 40 -5.33 -0.45 8.88
C ASN A 40 -4.76 -0.91 7.54
N ASP A 41 -4.91 -0.05 6.53
CA ASP A 41 -4.18 -0.18 5.27
C ASP A 41 -2.75 0.36 5.44
N VAL A 42 -1.86 -0.08 4.55
CA VAL A 42 -0.46 0.37 4.47
C VAL A 42 -0.21 0.95 3.09
N VAL A 43 0.66 1.97 3.02
CA VAL A 43 1.14 2.51 1.74
C VAL A 43 2.51 1.93 1.43
N ALA A 44 2.66 1.35 0.25
CA ALA A 44 3.91 0.80 -0.26
C ALA A 44 4.35 1.52 -1.54
N ILE A 45 5.65 1.52 -1.82
CA ILE A 45 6.20 1.97 -3.11
C ILE A 45 6.32 0.74 -4.03
N ASP A 46 5.87 0.87 -5.27
CA ASP A 46 5.97 -0.11 -6.37
C ASP A 46 7.05 0.31 -7.37
#